data_AF-A0A388QRQ3-F1
#
_entry.id   AF-A0A388QRQ3-F1
#
_cell.length_a   1.000
_cell.length_b   1.000
_cell.length_c   1.000
_cell.angle_alpha   90.00
_cell.angle_beta   90.00
_cell.angle_gamma   90.00
#
_symmetry.space_group_name_H-M   'P 1'
#
loop_
_entity.id
_entity.type
_entity.pdbx_description
1 polymer ?
#
loop_
_entity_poly.entity_id
_entity_poly.type
_entity_poly.pdbx_seq_one_letter_code
_entity_poly.pdbx_strand_id
1 'polypeptide(L)'
;MIGPLGLPGFTALHPQAPVEDAQGSLELLWQIQQWMQAITGLPGLTTQPVAGAQGELVGLKLFQAYHRHHGQAHRDIMLIPSSAHGTNFATATTAGFINRQRADGAPSGIVILKSAPDGRVDQADFAAKIAQYGDRVAGMMVTNQTRRRL
;
A
#
# COMPACT_ATOMS: atom_id res chain seq x y z
N MET A 1 -34.51 -1.67 -5.30
CA MET A 1 -34.09 -0.26 -5.48
C MET A 1 -32.71 -0.13 -4.83
N ILE A 2 -31.64 0.11 -5.61
CA ILE A 2 -30.26 0.12 -5.11
C ILE A 2 -29.96 1.48 -4.45
N GLY A 3 -30.64 1.81 -3.34
CA GLY A 3 -30.32 2.97 -2.49
C GLY A 3 -30.01 4.30 -3.22
N PRO A 4 -29.21 5.20 -2.61
CA PRO A 4 -28.80 6.47 -3.22
C PRO A 4 -27.90 6.31 -4.46
N LEU A 5 -27.38 5.10 -4.74
CA LEU A 5 -26.56 4.81 -5.92
C LEU A 5 -27.34 4.91 -7.25
N GLY A 6 -28.67 4.88 -7.19
CA GLY A 6 -29.54 5.05 -8.37
C GLY A 6 -30.01 6.48 -8.64
N LEU A 7 -29.59 7.47 -7.86
CA LEU A 7 -30.04 8.85 -8.02
C LEU A 7 -29.49 9.46 -9.32
N PRO A 8 -30.32 10.13 -10.16
CA PRO A 8 -29.87 10.72 -11.42
C PRO A 8 -28.70 11.69 -11.27
N GLY A 9 -28.66 12.47 -10.18
CA GLY A 9 -27.56 13.39 -9.88
C GLY A 9 -26.23 12.71 -9.55
N PHE A 10 -26.22 11.39 -9.29
CA PHE A 10 -25.02 10.62 -9.00
C PHE A 10 -24.58 9.75 -10.19
N THR A 11 -25.53 9.23 -10.97
CA THR A 11 -25.23 8.31 -12.09
C THR A 11 -24.97 9.03 -13.42
N ALA A 12 -25.44 10.27 -13.59
CA ALA A 12 -25.30 11.02 -14.83
C ALA A 12 -24.15 12.05 -14.83
N LEU A 13 -23.39 12.16 -13.74
CA LEU A 13 -22.30 13.13 -13.63
C LEU A 13 -21.07 12.66 -14.43
N HIS A 14 -20.58 13.50 -15.35
CA HIS A 14 -19.34 13.23 -16.08
C HIS A 14 -18.12 13.38 -15.14
N PRO A 15 -17.12 12.46 -15.16
CA PRO A 15 -15.96 12.53 -14.26
C PRO A 15 -15.11 13.81 -14.37
N GLN A 16 -15.23 14.53 -15.49
CA GLN A 16 -14.55 15.80 -15.75
C GLN A 16 -15.51 16.99 -15.82
N ALA A 17 -16.70 16.86 -15.23
CA ALA A 17 -17.62 18.00 -15.10
C ALA A 17 -16.98 19.13 -14.27
N PRO A 18 -17.40 20.39 -14.46
CA PRO A 18 -17.03 21.50 -13.59
C PRO A 18 -17.26 21.15 -12.11
N VAL A 19 -16.40 21.65 -11.23
CA VAL A 19 -16.41 21.29 -9.80
C VAL A 19 -17.71 21.72 -9.13
N GLU A 20 -18.26 22.85 -9.55
CA GLU A 20 -19.56 23.38 -9.13
C GLU A 20 -20.73 22.40 -9.38
N ASP A 21 -20.65 21.57 -10.42
CA ASP A 21 -21.68 20.58 -10.75
C ASP A 21 -21.52 19.27 -9.97
N ALA A 22 -20.37 19.09 -9.29
CA ALA A 22 -19.98 17.84 -8.63
C ALA A 22 -20.03 17.91 -7.09
N GLN A 23 -20.54 19.01 -6.51
CA GLN A 23 -20.45 19.27 -5.06
C GLN A 23 -21.02 18.15 -4.18
N GLY A 24 -22.15 17.55 -4.56
CA GLY A 24 -22.74 16.43 -3.81
C GLY A 24 -21.85 15.18 -3.79
N SER A 25 -21.22 14.84 -4.91
CA SER A 25 -20.28 13.72 -4.99
C SER A 25 -19.00 14.01 -4.20
N LEU A 26 -18.50 15.25 -4.25
CA LEU A 26 -17.33 15.69 -3.49
C LEU A 26 -17.57 15.66 -1.98
N GLU A 27 -18.76 16.09 -1.53
CA GLU A 27 -19.16 15.99 -0.13
C GLU A 27 -19.15 14.53 0.34
N LEU A 28 -19.72 13.62 -0.44
CA LEU A 28 -19.73 12.18 -0.11
C LEU A 28 -18.31 11.60 -0.03
N LEU A 29 -17.43 11.94 -0.99
CA LEU A 29 -16.03 11.52 -0.95
C LEU A 29 -15.33 12.05 0.31
N TRP A 30 -15.56 13.31 0.66
CA TRP A 30 -15.00 13.92 1.87
C TRP A 30 -15.50 13.21 3.13
N GLN A 31 -16.80 12.93 3.26
CA GLN A 31 -17.36 12.21 4.41
C GLN A 31 -16.74 10.81 4.55
N ILE A 32 -16.60 10.06 3.44
CA ILE A 32 -15.92 8.76 3.44
C ILE A 32 -14.48 8.89 3.94
N GLN A 33 -13.75 9.91 3.49
CA GLN A 33 -12.40 10.18 3.97
C GLN A 33 -12.36 10.45 5.47
N GLN A 34 -13.31 11.25 6.01
CA GLN A 34 -13.37 11.53 7.44
C GLN A 34 -13.66 10.26 8.26
N TRP A 35 -14.64 9.46 7.85
CA TRP A 35 -14.99 8.23 8.56
C TRP A 35 -13.83 7.23 8.57
N MET A 36 -13.17 7.04 7.43
CA MET A 36 -12.03 6.11 7.34
C MET A 36 -10.81 6.62 8.10
N GLN A 37 -10.55 7.93 8.13
CA GLN A 37 -9.51 8.51 8.98
C GLN A 37 -9.79 8.22 10.46
N ALA A 38 -11.04 8.41 10.91
CA ALA A 38 -11.44 8.09 12.28
C ALA A 38 -11.28 6.60 12.62
N ILE A 39 -11.60 5.70 11.69
CA ILE A 39 -11.48 4.23 11.88
C ILE A 39 -10.02 3.79 11.90
N THR A 40 -9.20 4.31 10.99
CA THR A 40 -7.81 3.85 10.79
C THR A 40 -6.80 4.59 11.66
N GLY A 41 -7.15 5.77 12.18
CA GLY A 41 -6.23 6.66 12.88
C GLY A 41 -5.18 7.30 11.98
N LEU A 42 -5.33 7.21 10.65
CA LEU A 42 -4.41 7.81 9.69
C LEU A 42 -4.72 9.30 9.49
N PRO A 43 -3.70 10.14 9.21
CA PRO A 43 -3.89 11.59 9.02
C PRO A 43 -4.55 11.96 7.69
N GLY A 44 -4.80 10.99 6.81
CA GLY A 44 -5.37 11.23 5.49
C GLY A 44 -5.77 9.94 4.76
N LEU A 45 -6.66 10.07 3.79
CA LEU A 45 -7.13 8.98 2.93
C LEU A 45 -7.29 9.47 1.48
N THR A 46 -6.96 8.62 0.51
CA THR A 46 -7.34 8.81 -0.89
C THR A 46 -8.44 7.82 -1.30
N THR A 47 -9.40 8.30 -2.08
CA THR A 47 -10.51 7.51 -2.66
C THR A 47 -10.26 7.13 -4.12
N GLN A 48 -9.10 7.51 -4.67
CA GLN A 48 -8.74 7.25 -6.07
C GLN A 48 -8.57 5.75 -6.42
N PRO A 49 -7.99 4.88 -5.56
CA PRO A 49 -7.83 3.47 -5.89
C PRO A 49 -9.18 2.74 -5.92
N VAL A 50 -9.49 2.07 -7.04
CA VAL A 50 -10.77 1.36 -7.22
C VAL A 50 -10.72 -0.13 -6.86
N ALA A 51 -9.54 -0.63 -6.48
CA ALA A 51 -9.31 -2.01 -6.09
C ALA A 51 -8.18 -2.13 -5.05
N GLY A 52 -8.18 -3.22 -4.28
CA GLY A 52 -7.16 -3.46 -3.24
C GLY A 52 -5.72 -3.40 -3.74
N ALA A 53 -5.42 -4.06 -4.87
CA ALA A 53 -4.08 -4.03 -5.49
C ALA A 53 -3.66 -2.63 -5.97
N GLN A 54 -4.60 -1.79 -6.40
CA GLN A 54 -4.29 -0.39 -6.71
C GLN A 54 -3.99 0.41 -5.44
N GLY A 55 -4.70 0.13 -4.34
CA GLY A 55 -4.41 0.73 -3.04
C GLY A 55 -3.00 0.38 -2.55
N GLU A 56 -2.62 -0.89 -2.64
CA GLU A 56 -1.24 -1.35 -2.39
C GLU A 56 -0.23 -0.59 -3.27
N LEU A 57 -0.51 -0.43 -4.57
CA LEU A 57 0.39 0.25 -5.50
C LEU A 57 0.57 1.72 -5.13
N VAL A 58 -0.52 2.42 -4.81
CA VAL A 58 -0.48 3.82 -4.36
C VAL A 58 0.34 3.94 -3.08
N GLY A 59 0.16 3.03 -2.11
CA GLY A 59 0.98 2.99 -0.89
C GLY A 59 2.48 2.84 -1.18
N LEU A 60 2.86 1.94 -2.09
CA LEU A 60 4.26 1.76 -2.48
C LEU A 60 4.82 2.97 -3.24
N LYS A 61 4.03 3.61 -4.09
CA LYS A 61 4.44 4.86 -4.77
C LYS A 61 4.60 6.00 -3.77
N LEU A 62 3.78 6.06 -2.72
CA LEU A 62 3.93 7.02 -1.64
C LEU A 62 5.24 6.80 -0.86
N PHE A 63 5.61 5.55 -0.56
CA PHE A 63 6.92 5.24 0.05
C PHE A 63 8.07 5.72 -0.83
N GLN A 64 8.03 5.41 -2.13
CA GLN A 64 9.07 5.86 -3.07
C GLN A 64 9.15 7.39 -3.15
N ALA A 65 8.02 8.09 -3.17
CA ALA A 65 7.99 9.56 -3.17
C ALA A 65 8.54 10.14 -1.87
N TYR A 66 8.15 9.59 -0.72
CA TYR A 66 8.66 9.97 0.59
C TYR A 66 10.19 9.80 0.67
N HIS A 67 10.71 8.65 0.26
CA HIS A 67 12.15 8.40 0.29
C HIS A 67 12.91 9.32 -0.65
N ARG A 68 12.41 9.57 -1.87
CA ARG A 68 13.01 10.54 -2.81
C ARG A 68 13.06 11.95 -2.22
N HIS A 69 11.97 12.41 -1.60
CA HIS A 69 11.88 13.72 -0.97
C HIS A 69 12.96 13.91 0.12
N HIS A 70 13.34 12.84 0.82
CA HIS A 70 14.36 12.87 1.87
C HIS A 70 15.76 12.50 1.38
N GLY A 71 16.00 12.43 0.07
CA GLY A 71 17.30 12.04 -0.50
C GLY A 71 17.66 10.55 -0.32
N GLN A 72 16.68 9.71 0.04
CA GLN A 72 16.84 8.28 0.34
C GLN A 72 16.37 7.39 -0.81
N ALA A 73 16.51 7.87 -2.05
CA ALA A 73 16.09 7.14 -3.26
C ALA A 73 16.83 5.81 -3.48
N HIS A 74 17.93 5.57 -2.75
CA HIS A 74 18.67 4.32 -2.76
C HIS A 74 17.96 3.16 -2.04
N ARG A 75 16.85 3.43 -1.32
CA ARG A 75 15.99 2.44 -0.69
C ARG A 75 15.22 1.64 -1.73
N ASP A 76 15.69 0.43 -2.00
CA ASP A 76 15.25 -0.42 -3.10
C ASP A 76 14.94 -1.88 -2.66
N ILE A 77 14.85 -2.12 -1.35
CA ILE A 77 14.46 -3.41 -0.77
C ILE A 77 13.03 -3.33 -0.22
N MET A 78 12.17 -4.23 -0.69
CA MET A 78 10.82 -4.44 -0.15
C MET A 78 10.75 -5.78 0.56
N LEU A 79 10.45 -5.75 1.86
CA LEU A 79 10.30 -6.97 2.66
C LEU A 79 8.87 -7.50 2.54
N ILE A 80 8.72 -8.79 2.22
CA ILE A 80 7.41 -9.44 2.12
C ILE A 80 7.44 -10.78 2.88
N PRO A 81 6.60 -10.99 3.89
CA PRO A 81 6.45 -12.28 4.56
C PRO A 81 6.05 -13.39 3.58
N SER A 82 6.56 -14.60 3.78
CA SER A 82 6.20 -15.76 2.97
C SER A 82 4.71 -16.12 3.04
N SER A 83 3.99 -15.66 4.07
CA SER A 83 2.54 -15.81 4.26
C SER A 83 1.70 -14.74 3.55
N ALA A 84 2.32 -13.78 2.87
CA ALA A 84 1.62 -12.69 2.18
C ALA A 84 0.78 -13.20 1.00
N HIS A 85 -0.29 -12.47 0.68
CA HIS A 85 -1.11 -12.75 -0.49
C HIS A 85 -0.32 -12.52 -1.80
N GLY A 86 -0.66 -13.25 -2.86
CA GLY A 86 0.02 -13.16 -4.16
C GLY A 86 0.01 -11.75 -4.78
N THR A 87 -0.99 -10.93 -4.45
CA THR A 87 -1.07 -9.52 -4.91
C THR A 87 0.10 -8.70 -4.41
N ASN A 88 0.58 -8.90 -3.17
CA ASN A 88 1.68 -8.13 -2.62
C ASN A 88 2.94 -8.23 -3.50
N PHE A 89 3.25 -9.43 -3.99
CA PHE A 89 4.37 -9.69 -4.89
C PHE A 89 4.20 -8.99 -6.25
N ALA A 90 3.03 -9.14 -6.85
CA ALA A 90 2.70 -8.54 -8.13
C ALA A 90 2.74 -7.00 -8.06
N THR A 91 2.15 -6.44 -7.00
CA THR A 91 2.11 -5.00 -6.77
C THR A 91 3.51 -4.43 -6.49
N ALA A 92 4.32 -5.08 -5.66
CA ALA A 92 5.70 -4.65 -5.40
C ALA A 92 6.56 -4.65 -6.67
N THR A 93 6.41 -5.69 -7.50
CA THR A 93 7.06 -5.78 -8.81
C THR A 93 6.61 -4.63 -9.71
N THR A 94 5.30 -4.37 -9.78
CA THR A 94 4.69 -3.28 -10.57
C THR A 94 5.14 -1.91 -10.09
N ALA A 95 5.36 -1.75 -8.78
CA ALA A 95 5.90 -0.53 -8.19
C ALA A 95 7.38 -0.30 -8.55
N GLY A 96 8.09 -1.32 -9.04
CA GLY A 96 9.49 -1.23 -9.48
C GLY A 96 10.49 -1.97 -8.58
N PHE A 97 10.03 -2.70 -7.56
CA PHE A 97 10.89 -3.55 -6.71
C PHE A 97 11.18 -4.88 -7.41
N ILE A 98 11.86 -4.81 -8.56
CA ILE A 98 12.19 -5.99 -9.37
C ILE A 98 13.53 -6.56 -8.89
N ASN A 99 13.59 -7.89 -8.73
CA ASN A 99 14.80 -8.58 -8.32
C ASN A 99 15.88 -8.44 -9.38
N ARG A 100 16.98 -7.74 -9.02
CA ARG A 100 18.10 -7.44 -9.92
C ARG A 100 19.41 -7.39 -9.12
N GLN A 101 20.53 -7.50 -9.83
CA GLN A 101 21.83 -7.11 -9.29
C GLN A 101 22.09 -5.65 -9.62
N ARG A 102 22.55 -4.90 -8.63
CA ARG A 102 23.04 -3.54 -8.79
C ARG A 102 24.44 -3.54 -9.40
N ALA A 103 24.92 -2.38 -9.81
CA ALA A 103 26.27 -2.20 -10.33
C ALA A 103 27.38 -2.57 -9.31
N ASP A 104 27.07 -2.45 -8.02
CA ASP A 104 27.94 -2.87 -6.91
C ASP A 104 27.86 -4.38 -6.60
N GLY A 105 27.09 -5.15 -7.37
CA GLY A 105 26.88 -6.59 -7.19
C GLY A 105 25.85 -6.95 -6.12
N ALA A 106 25.34 -5.99 -5.34
CA ALA A 106 24.35 -6.26 -4.30
C ALA A 106 22.95 -6.52 -4.91
N PRO A 107 22.15 -7.44 -4.34
CA PRO A 107 20.79 -7.67 -4.80
C PRO A 107 19.87 -6.51 -4.43
N SER A 108 18.87 -6.22 -5.26
CA SER A 108 17.75 -5.28 -5.01
C SER A 108 16.40 -5.97 -5.25
N GLY A 109 15.30 -5.35 -4.82
CA GLY A 109 13.94 -5.84 -5.10
C GLY A 109 13.23 -6.44 -3.88
N ILE A 110 12.47 -7.50 -4.10
CA ILE A 110 11.67 -8.18 -3.09
C ILE A 110 12.53 -9.19 -2.33
N VAL A 111 12.51 -9.09 -1.02
CA VAL A 111 13.16 -10.01 -0.08
C VAL A 111 12.10 -10.69 0.76
N ILE A 112 12.11 -12.03 0.73
CA ILE A 112 11.19 -12.84 1.52
C ILE A 112 11.62 -12.85 2.99
N LEU A 113 10.66 -12.64 3.87
CA LEU A 113 10.79 -12.93 5.30
C LEU A 113 10.18 -14.30 5.60
N LYS A 114 10.88 -15.10 6.39
CA LYS A 114 10.37 -16.38 6.88
C LYS A 114 9.19 -16.17 7.83
N SER A 115 8.33 -17.18 7.88
CA SER A 115 7.26 -17.26 8.87
C SER A 115 7.63 -18.29 9.94
N ALA A 116 7.37 -17.96 11.20
CA ALA A 116 7.48 -18.87 12.32
C ALA A 116 6.35 -19.93 12.27
N PRO A 117 6.48 -21.05 13.02
CA PRO A 117 5.46 -22.11 13.03
C PRO A 117 4.05 -21.65 13.46
N ASP A 118 3.94 -20.54 14.19
CA ASP A 118 2.68 -19.93 14.60
C ASP A 118 2.06 -19.00 13.52
N GLY A 119 2.70 -18.89 12.35
CA GLY A 119 2.26 -18.08 11.22
C GLY A 119 2.65 -16.59 11.32
N ARG A 120 3.39 -16.18 12.35
CA ARG A 120 3.93 -14.82 12.47
C ARG A 120 5.24 -14.67 11.70
N VAL A 121 5.69 -13.44 11.53
CA VAL A 121 7.02 -13.14 10.98
C VAL A 121 8.08 -13.71 11.93
N ASP A 122 9.04 -14.45 11.38
CA ASP A 122 10.22 -14.91 12.12
C ASP A 122 11.09 -13.71 12.50
N GLN A 123 11.22 -13.45 13.81
CA GLN A 123 11.95 -12.29 14.32
C GLN A 123 13.46 -12.39 14.10
N ALA A 124 14.03 -13.59 14.13
CA ALA A 124 15.45 -13.79 13.89
C ALA A 124 15.79 -13.56 12.42
N ASP A 125 14.94 -14.06 11.50
CA ASP A 125 15.10 -13.79 10.07
C ASP A 125 14.90 -12.29 9.78
N PHE A 126 13.88 -11.64 10.37
CA PHE A 126 13.68 -10.20 10.23
C PHE A 126 14.89 -9.39 10.68
N ALA A 127 15.42 -9.64 11.88
CA ALA A 127 16.61 -8.97 12.38
C ALA A 127 17.82 -9.17 11.46
N ALA A 128 18.02 -10.39 10.94
CA ALA A 128 19.08 -10.68 9.99
C ALA A 128 18.91 -9.92 8.67
N LYS A 129 17.69 -9.81 8.13
CA LYS A 129 17.44 -9.01 6.90
C LYS A 129 17.63 -7.51 7.14
N ILE A 130 17.24 -6.99 8.30
CA ILE A 130 17.51 -5.59 8.65
C ILE A 130 19.02 -5.34 8.76
N ALA A 131 19.78 -6.25 9.39
CA ALA A 131 21.24 -6.11 9.45
C ALA A 131 21.91 -6.21 8.08
N GLN A 132 21.38 -7.05 7.18
CA GLN A 132 21.91 -7.25 5.83
C GLN A 132 21.63 -6.07 4.89
N TYR A 133 20.41 -5.53 4.90
CA TYR A 133 19.97 -4.52 3.94
C TYR A 133 19.93 -3.09 4.51
N GLY A 134 19.82 -2.95 5.82
CA GLY A 134 19.99 -1.68 6.55
C GLY A 134 19.23 -0.50 5.95
N ASP A 135 19.99 0.51 5.56
CA ASP A 135 19.51 1.76 4.98
C ASP A 135 18.84 1.61 3.60
N ARG A 136 18.96 0.45 2.95
CA ARG A 136 18.29 0.16 1.67
C ARG A 136 16.85 -0.32 1.80
N VAL A 137 16.37 -0.61 3.01
CA VAL A 137 14.99 -1.04 3.21
C VAL A 137 14.04 0.12 2.92
N ALA A 138 13.18 -0.05 1.92
CA ALA A 138 12.15 0.92 1.53
C ALA A 138 10.86 0.74 2.33
N GLY A 139 10.57 -0.49 2.75
CA GLY A 139 9.37 -0.80 3.52
C GLY A 139 9.14 -2.30 3.65
N MET A 140 8.02 -2.62 4.29
CA MET A 140 7.54 -3.99 4.47
C MET A 140 6.05 -4.05 4.18
N MET A 141 5.62 -5.03 3.38
CA MET A 141 4.20 -5.31 3.17
C MET A 141 3.74 -6.38 4.16
N VAL A 142 2.92 -6.00 5.13
CA VAL A 142 2.37 -6.91 6.15
C VAL A 142 0.86 -6.99 6.07
N THR A 143 0.33 -8.19 6.28
CA THR A 143 -1.09 -8.42 6.46
C THR A 143 -1.33 -8.79 7.92
N ASN A 144 -1.95 -7.90 8.68
CA ASN A 144 -2.34 -8.21 10.06
C ASN A 144 -3.68 -8.94 10.05
N GLN A 145 -3.65 -10.28 10.13
CA GLN A 145 -4.86 -11.05 10.37
C GLN A 145 -5.06 -11.20 11.87
N THR A 146 -5.97 -10.42 12.45
CA THR A 146 -6.49 -10.70 13.79
C THR A 146 -7.35 -11.97 13.72
N ARG A 147 -6.74 -13.15 13.74
CA ARG A 147 -7.48 -14.32 14.25
C ARG A 147 -7.64 -14.09 15.74
N ARG A 148 -8.72 -13.42 16.16
CA ARG A 148 -9.23 -13.62 17.51
C ARG A 148 -9.47 -15.12 17.64
N ARG A 149 -8.60 -15.82 18.36
CA ARG A 149 -9.03 -17.05 19.04
C ARG A 149 -10.03 -16.56 20.08
N LEU A 150 -11.30 -16.60 19.71
CA LEU A 150 -12.38 -16.71 20.69
C LEU A 150 -12.29 -18.11 21.32
#